data_AF-A0ABD2X371-F1
#
_entry.id   AF-A0ABD2X371-F1
#
_cell.length_a   1.000
_cell.length_b   1.000
_cell.length_c   1.000
_cell.angle_alpha   90.00
_cell.angle_beta   90.00
_cell.angle_gamma   90.00
#
_symmetry.space_group_name_H-M   'P 1'
#
loop_
_entity.id
_entity.type
_entity.pdbx_description
1 polymer ?
#
loop_
_entity_poly.entity_id
_entity_poly.type
_entity_poly.pdbx_seq_one_letter_code
_entity_poly.pdbx_strand_id
1 'polypeptide(L)'
;MDFIKVLFFIFITREVHAQFADVSELVFPLENPDDYSPEYSIIKAQLNISFSIEDSIRRVRNATTYQERQKSNQFQVFDFIGLVQQYEGYVAEEHTVTTVDGYNLILHRIPRSNTPQISNQTQVVFIQHGLFLSSDAFVLQGPNKDLAFRLADKGYDVWFGNARGNTYSRSHKFYNPNHNDFWRFRCVKLLK
;
A
#
# COMPACT_ATOMS: atom_id res chain seq x y z
N MET A 1 -7.90 -9.77 27.71
CA MET A 1 -8.51 -9.04 26.58
C MET A 1 -7.38 -8.29 25.91
N ASP A 2 -6.83 -8.86 24.85
CA ASP A 2 -5.73 -8.25 24.11
C ASP A 2 -6.29 -7.12 23.26
N PHE A 3 -5.86 -5.89 23.55
CA PHE A 3 -6.34 -4.70 22.87
C PHE A 3 -5.66 -4.61 21.50
N ILE A 4 -6.38 -4.94 20.43
CA ILE A 4 -6.01 -4.51 19.08
C ILE A 4 -6.18 -2.99 19.05
N LYS A 5 -5.08 -2.26 18.88
CA LYS A 5 -5.14 -0.83 18.62
C LYS A 5 -5.37 -0.64 17.13
N VAL A 6 -6.56 -0.18 16.76
CA VAL A 6 -6.88 0.19 15.38
C VAL A 6 -6.61 1.68 15.20
N LEU A 7 -5.66 1.99 14.32
CA LEU A 7 -5.34 3.37 13.94
C LEU A 7 -5.95 3.64 12.55
N PHE A 8 -6.91 4.56 12.51
CA PHE A 8 -7.48 5.05 11.26
C PHE A 8 -6.81 6.37 10.90
N PHE A 9 -6.20 6.42 9.71
CA PHE A 9 -5.67 7.67 9.17
C PHE A 9 -6.58 8.15 8.03
N ILE A 10 -7.32 9.22 8.29
CA ILE A 10 -7.96 10.02 7.25
C ILE A 10 -6.99 11.14 6.90
N PHE A 11 -6.09 10.87 5.97
CA PHE A 11 -5.17 11.90 5.47
C PHE A 11 -5.94 12.86 4.56
N ILE A 12 -6.33 14.02 5.09
CA ILE A 12 -6.84 15.13 4.29
C ILE A 12 -5.86 16.31 4.46
N THR A 13 -5.10 16.55 3.38
CA THR A 13 -4.62 17.87 2.88
C THR A 13 -3.29 18.51 3.30
N ARG A 14 -2.46 18.00 4.24
CA ARG A 14 -1.11 18.61 4.45
C ARG A 14 0.08 17.66 4.40
N GLU A 15 0.04 16.51 5.06
CA GLU A 15 1.15 15.54 5.02
C GLU A 15 1.19 14.75 3.71
N VAL A 16 0.01 14.53 3.13
CA VAL A 16 -0.24 14.14 1.74
C VAL A 16 0.75 14.87 0.83
N HIS A 17 0.70 16.20 0.77
CA HIS A 17 1.50 17.00 -0.17
C HIS A 17 3.03 16.83 -0.01
N ALA A 18 3.51 16.53 1.20
CA ALA A 18 4.92 16.26 1.46
C ALA A 18 5.34 14.85 1.00
N GLN A 19 4.48 13.85 1.16
CA GLN A 19 4.70 12.52 0.57
C GLN A 19 4.62 12.54 -0.97
N PHE A 20 3.76 13.39 -1.57
CA PHE A 20 3.60 13.46 -3.03
C PHE A 20 4.74 14.18 -3.76
N ALA A 21 5.48 15.06 -3.09
CA ALA A 21 6.67 15.70 -3.68
C ALA A 21 7.82 14.69 -3.92
N ASP A 22 7.90 13.62 -3.13
CA ASP A 22 8.92 12.55 -3.27
C ASP A 22 8.53 11.55 -4.37
N VAL A 23 7.23 11.27 -4.53
CA VAL A 23 6.71 10.35 -5.57
C VAL A 23 6.94 10.89 -6.98
N SER A 24 6.97 12.23 -7.17
CA SER A 24 7.28 12.80 -8.48
C SER A 24 8.69 12.49 -8.99
N GLU A 25 9.66 12.21 -8.11
CA GLU A 25 11.01 11.83 -8.53
C GLU A 25 11.11 10.35 -8.97
N LEU A 26 10.12 9.52 -8.61
CA LEU A 26 10.12 8.08 -8.88
C LEU A 26 9.36 7.68 -10.16
N VAL A 27 8.59 8.58 -10.80
CA VAL A 27 7.51 8.18 -11.74
C VAL A 27 7.56 8.79 -13.16
N PHE A 28 8.43 9.75 -13.51
CA PHE A 28 8.36 10.40 -14.84
C PHE A 28 9.53 10.06 -15.77
N PRO A 29 9.23 9.61 -17.00
CA PRO A 29 8.89 10.51 -18.09
C PRO A 29 7.52 10.17 -18.70
N LEU A 30 6.58 11.11 -18.67
CA LEU A 30 5.37 11.03 -19.49
C LEU A 30 5.46 12.03 -20.63
N GLU A 31 5.03 11.57 -21.80
CA GLU A 31 5.02 12.30 -23.07
C GLU A 31 4.18 13.59 -22.98
N ASN A 32 4.74 14.67 -23.53
CA ASN A 32 4.21 16.03 -23.64
C ASN A 32 3.74 16.71 -22.33
N PRO A 33 4.64 17.45 -21.63
CA PRO A 33 4.34 18.18 -20.40
C PRO A 33 3.38 19.37 -20.55
N ASP A 34 2.95 19.70 -21.76
CA ASP A 34 2.09 20.86 -22.05
C ASP A 34 0.57 20.57 -21.94
N ASP A 35 0.16 19.30 -21.81
CA ASP A 35 -1.26 18.92 -21.97
C ASP A 35 -2.05 18.81 -20.64
N TYR A 36 -1.37 18.91 -19.48
CA TYR A 36 -2.00 18.77 -18.16
C TYR A 36 -1.38 19.69 -17.11
N SER A 37 -2.20 20.21 -16.18
CA SER A 37 -1.67 20.86 -15.00
C SER A 37 -0.88 19.86 -14.13
N PRO A 38 0.23 20.26 -13.49
CA PRO A 38 1.04 19.35 -12.66
C PRO A 38 0.24 18.59 -11.60
N GLU A 39 -0.79 19.22 -11.04
CA GLU A 39 -1.70 18.62 -10.06
C GLU A 39 -2.52 17.44 -10.63
N TYR A 40 -2.98 17.54 -11.89
CA TYR A 40 -3.75 16.49 -12.56
C TYR A 40 -2.88 15.24 -12.81
N SER A 41 -1.62 15.44 -13.19
CA SER A 41 -0.65 14.34 -13.41
C SER A 41 -0.35 13.57 -12.13
N ILE A 42 -0.25 14.24 -10.99
CA ILE A 42 -0.02 13.61 -9.68
C ILE A 42 -1.24 12.78 -9.25
N ILE A 43 -2.45 13.33 -9.38
CA ILE A 43 -3.69 12.60 -9.03
C ILE A 43 -3.85 11.37 -9.91
N LYS A 44 -3.59 11.49 -11.21
CA LYS A 44 -3.65 10.38 -12.17
C LYS A 44 -2.62 9.30 -11.83
N ALA A 45 -1.38 9.68 -11.55
CA ALA A 45 -0.34 8.75 -11.10
C ALA A 45 -0.77 8.01 -9.81
N GLN A 46 -1.31 8.73 -8.82
CA GLN A 46 -1.77 8.14 -7.57
C GLN A 46 -2.93 7.15 -7.77
N LEU A 47 -3.90 7.49 -8.63
CA LEU A 47 -5.00 6.60 -8.98
C LEU A 47 -4.49 5.35 -9.70
N ASN A 48 -3.54 5.50 -10.62
CA ASN A 48 -2.92 4.37 -11.31
C ASN A 48 -2.16 3.45 -10.34
N ILE A 49 -1.40 4.00 -9.40
CA ILE A 49 -0.68 3.24 -8.37
C ILE A 49 -1.66 2.51 -7.43
N SER A 50 -2.78 3.14 -7.08
CA SER A 50 -3.71 2.64 -6.05
C SER A 50 -4.78 1.69 -6.57
N PHE A 51 -5.10 1.74 -7.86
CA PHE A 51 -6.16 0.92 -8.47
C PHE A 51 -5.69 0.11 -9.67
N SER A 52 -4.43 0.27 -10.12
CA SER A 52 -3.89 -0.39 -11.32
C SER A 52 -4.80 -0.16 -12.52
N ILE A 53 -5.06 1.11 -12.80
CA ILE A 53 -5.96 1.54 -13.88
C ILE A 53 -5.27 1.46 -15.25
N GLU A 54 -3.95 1.65 -15.28
CA GLU A 54 -3.14 1.57 -16.50
C GLU A 54 -2.17 0.39 -16.45
N ASP A 55 -2.03 -0.32 -17.58
CA ASP A 55 -1.09 -1.43 -17.77
C ASP A 55 0.37 -0.98 -17.85
N SER A 56 0.61 0.34 -17.86
CA SER A 56 1.93 0.97 -17.91
C SER A 56 2.71 0.81 -16.60
N ILE A 57 2.04 0.58 -15.47
CA ILE A 57 2.68 0.42 -14.15
C ILE A 57 2.66 -1.05 -13.73
N ARG A 58 3.84 -1.62 -13.52
CA ARG A 58 4.03 -2.97 -13.00
C ARG A 58 4.60 -2.94 -11.59
N ARG A 59 3.90 -3.58 -10.65
CA ARG A 59 4.42 -3.79 -9.30
C ARG A 59 5.37 -4.98 -9.27
N VAL A 60 6.52 -4.82 -8.63
CA VAL A 60 7.56 -5.84 -8.52
C VAL A 60 8.05 -5.96 -7.08
N ARG A 61 8.41 -7.17 -6.65
CA ARG A 61 8.94 -7.40 -5.31
C ARG A 61 10.43 -7.09 -5.19
N ASN A 62 11.18 -7.44 -6.23
CA ASN A 62 12.62 -7.30 -6.27
C ASN A 62 13.01 -6.34 -7.38
N ALA A 63 14.13 -5.63 -7.17
CA ALA A 63 14.69 -4.76 -8.20
C ALA A 63 15.10 -5.62 -9.39
N THR A 64 14.53 -5.33 -10.56
CA THR A 64 15.01 -5.91 -11.82
C THR A 64 16.35 -5.29 -12.19
N THR A 65 17.08 -5.94 -13.09
CA THR A 65 18.33 -5.36 -13.61
C THR A 65 18.02 -4.13 -14.47
N TYR A 66 19.00 -3.21 -14.59
CA TYR A 66 18.87 -2.04 -15.46
C TYR A 66 18.51 -2.43 -16.91
N GLN A 67 19.12 -3.50 -17.41
CA GLN A 67 18.90 -4.01 -18.77
C GLN A 67 17.46 -4.51 -18.99
N GLU A 68 16.84 -5.11 -17.97
CA GLU A 68 15.44 -5.55 -18.03
C GLU A 68 14.47 -4.37 -17.98
N ARG A 69 14.79 -3.32 -17.20
CA ARG A 69 13.99 -2.09 -17.17
C ARG A 69 13.96 -1.39 -18.52
N GLN A 70 15.12 -1.26 -19.18
CA GLN A 70 15.21 -0.59 -20.49
C GLN A 70 14.50 -1.34 -21.61
N LYS A 71 14.32 -2.66 -21.47
CA LYS A 71 13.57 -3.48 -22.44
C LYS A 71 12.06 -3.50 -22.17
N SER A 72 11.62 -2.99 -21.03
CA SER A 72 10.22 -3.01 -20.63
C SER A 72 9.56 -1.68 -20.98
N ASN A 73 8.42 -1.74 -21.66
CA ASN A 73 7.55 -0.57 -21.86
C ASN A 73 6.74 -0.23 -20.59
N GLN A 74 7.03 -0.86 -19.45
CA GLN A 74 6.31 -0.68 -18.18
C GLN A 74 7.20 -0.06 -17.11
N PHE A 75 6.66 0.94 -16.43
CA PHE A 75 7.23 1.52 -15.22
C PHE A 75 7.14 0.53 -14.07
N GLN A 76 8.27 0.23 -13.44
CA GLN A 76 8.33 -0.71 -12.32
C GLN A 76 8.36 0.04 -11.00
N VAL A 77 7.45 -0.30 -10.10
CA VAL A 77 7.40 0.22 -8.74
C VAL A 77 7.41 -0.94 -7.76
N PHE A 78 7.97 -0.75 -6.56
CA PHE A 78 7.96 -1.82 -5.57
C PHE A 78 6.53 -2.12 -5.09
N ASP A 79 6.24 -3.40 -4.84
CA ASP A 79 5.11 -3.79 -4.02
C ASP A 79 5.40 -3.53 -2.53
N PHE A 80 4.41 -3.66 -1.66
CA PHE A 80 4.56 -3.46 -0.22
C PHE A 80 5.73 -4.27 0.36
N ILE A 81 5.88 -5.52 -0.09
CA ILE A 81 6.94 -6.41 0.39
C ILE A 81 8.31 -5.87 -0.02
N GLY A 82 8.49 -5.47 -1.28
CA GLY A 82 9.70 -4.82 -1.75
C GLY A 82 9.99 -3.50 -1.04
N LEU A 83 8.95 -2.69 -0.79
CA LEU A 83 9.07 -1.42 -0.07
C LEU A 83 9.58 -1.59 1.37
N VAL A 84 9.22 -2.69 2.02
CA VAL A 84 9.69 -3.02 3.37
C VAL A 84 11.06 -3.71 3.34
N GLN A 85 11.20 -4.76 2.53
CA GLN A 85 12.37 -5.64 2.55
C GLN A 85 13.61 -5.04 1.87
N GLN A 86 13.49 -3.90 1.17
CA GLN A 86 14.66 -3.13 0.74
C GLN A 86 15.48 -2.58 1.91
N TYR A 87 14.90 -2.50 3.11
CA TYR A 87 15.58 -2.07 4.33
C TYR A 87 16.03 -3.28 5.15
N GLU A 88 17.33 -3.34 5.47
CA GLU A 88 17.92 -4.43 6.23
C GLU A 88 17.27 -4.56 7.62
N GLY A 89 17.00 -5.80 8.04
CA GLY A 89 16.40 -6.11 9.34
C GLY A 89 14.87 -6.07 9.37
N TYR A 90 14.21 -5.65 8.29
CA TYR A 90 12.76 -5.72 8.17
C TYR A 90 12.30 -6.90 7.33
N VAL A 91 11.23 -7.54 7.79
CA VAL A 91 10.52 -8.61 7.10
C VAL A 91 9.07 -8.19 6.91
N ALA A 92 8.45 -8.69 5.85
CA ALA A 92 7.04 -8.46 5.58
C ALA A 92 6.35 -9.74 5.10
N GLU A 93 5.08 -9.86 5.42
CA GLU A 93 4.23 -11.00 5.08
C GLU A 93 2.97 -10.53 4.35
N GLU A 94 2.44 -11.38 3.47
CA GLU A 94 1.14 -11.20 2.81
C GLU A 94 0.18 -12.29 3.25
N HIS A 95 -1.03 -11.91 3.64
CA HIS A 95 -2.06 -12.84 4.11
C HIS A 95 -3.35 -12.60 3.34
N THR A 96 -3.87 -13.64 2.68
CA THR A 96 -5.14 -13.54 1.94
C THR A 96 -6.31 -13.86 2.87
N VAL A 97 -7.30 -12.97 2.92
CA VAL A 97 -8.55 -13.14 3.66
C VAL A 97 -9.72 -13.00 2.71
N THR A 98 -10.59 -14.01 2.62
CA THR A 98 -11.84 -13.87 1.87
C THR A 98 -12.96 -13.36 2.77
N THR A 99 -13.61 -12.26 2.36
CA THR A 99 -14.82 -11.75 3.01
C THR A 99 -16.02 -12.67 2.78
N VAL A 100 -17.05 -12.52 3.61
CA VAL A 100 -18.31 -13.28 3.50
C VAL A 100 -19.01 -13.09 2.15
N ASP A 101 -18.90 -11.90 1.56
CA ASP A 101 -19.47 -11.55 0.25
C ASP A 101 -18.55 -11.93 -0.92
N GLY A 102 -17.35 -12.48 -0.66
CA GLY A 102 -16.53 -13.14 -1.67
C GLY A 102 -15.32 -12.34 -2.17
N TYR A 103 -15.01 -11.17 -1.63
CA TYR A 103 -13.79 -10.42 -1.97
C TYR A 103 -12.57 -11.07 -1.32
N ASN A 104 -11.50 -11.23 -2.08
CA ASN A 104 -10.21 -11.66 -1.56
C ASN A 104 -9.38 -10.42 -1.24
N LEU A 105 -9.16 -10.18 0.05
CA LEU A 105 -8.36 -9.07 0.56
C LEU A 105 -6.95 -9.57 0.86
N ILE A 106 -5.95 -8.78 0.49
CA ILE A 106 -4.58 -9.02 0.92
C ILE A 106 -4.28 -8.11 2.10
N LEU A 107 -4.06 -8.70 3.27
CA LEU A 107 -3.50 -8.01 4.42
C LEU A 107 -1.98 -8.09 4.35
N HIS A 108 -1.31 -6.99 4.65
CA HIS A 108 0.13 -7.00 4.84
C HIS A 108 0.48 -6.95 6.31
N ARG A 109 1.67 -7.45 6.64
CA ARG A 109 2.15 -7.47 8.02
C ARG A 109 3.65 -7.23 8.06
N ILE A 110 4.08 -6.41 9.00
CA ILE A 110 5.48 -6.35 9.44
C ILE A 110 5.49 -7.03 10.82
N PRO A 111 5.95 -8.29 10.92
CA PRO A 111 5.93 -9.01 12.18
C PRO A 111 6.89 -8.35 13.16
N ARG A 112 6.61 -8.54 14.45
CA ARG A 112 7.51 -8.14 15.54
C ARG A 112 8.92 -8.70 15.26
N SER A 113 9.93 -7.83 15.38
CA SER A 113 11.33 -8.26 15.37
C SER A 113 11.59 -9.23 16.53
N ASN A 114 12.34 -10.32 16.28
CA ASN A 114 12.67 -11.35 17.27
C ASN A 114 13.61 -10.86 18.39
N THR A 115 13.73 -9.54 18.61
CA THR A 115 14.52 -8.97 19.69
C THR A 115 14.06 -9.53 21.03
N PRO A 116 14.97 -10.11 21.84
CA PRO A 116 14.65 -10.81 23.09
C PRO A 116 14.15 -9.90 24.22
N GLN A 117 13.94 -8.61 23.94
CA GLN A 117 13.38 -7.66 24.89
C GLN A 117 11.91 -7.40 24.56
N ILE A 118 11.10 -7.31 25.63
CA ILE A 118 9.71 -6.83 25.69
C ILE A 118 8.63 -7.95 25.66
N SER A 119 8.31 -8.39 26.89
CA SER A 119 7.03 -8.92 27.41
C SER A 119 6.29 -10.06 26.68
N ASN A 120 5.75 -10.99 27.47
CA ASN A 120 4.90 -12.13 27.06
C ASN A 120 3.56 -11.77 26.37
N GLN A 121 3.36 -10.52 25.94
CA GLN A 121 2.14 -10.04 25.27
C GLN A 121 2.50 -9.16 24.08
N THR A 122 2.57 -9.75 22.89
CA THR A 122 2.73 -9.01 21.63
C THR A 122 1.50 -8.14 21.41
N GLN A 123 1.69 -6.82 21.36
CA GLN A 123 0.61 -5.89 21.03
C GLN A 123 0.47 -5.76 19.52
N VAL A 124 -0.73 -6.05 19.02
CA VAL A 124 -1.08 -5.94 17.60
C VAL A 124 -1.59 -4.52 17.31
N VAL A 125 -1.02 -3.89 16.28
CA VAL A 125 -1.52 -2.64 15.72
C VAL A 125 -2.06 -2.90 14.32
N PHE A 126 -3.30 -2.50 14.07
CA PHE A 126 -3.90 -2.56 12.75
C PHE A 126 -4.02 -1.16 12.17
N ILE A 127 -3.49 -0.96 10.96
CA ILE A 127 -3.47 0.33 10.27
C ILE A 127 -4.32 0.21 9.01
N GLN A 128 -5.31 1.10 8.88
CA GLN A 128 -6.18 1.17 7.72
C GLN A 128 -5.91 2.44 6.93
N HIS A 129 -5.67 2.29 5.63
CA HIS A 129 -5.48 3.41 4.71
C HIS A 129 -6.78 4.21 4.48
N GLY A 130 -6.62 5.45 4.04
CA GLY A 130 -7.72 6.35 3.65
C GLY A 130 -8.27 6.08 2.24
N LEU A 131 -9.09 7.01 1.76
CA LEU A 131 -9.69 6.95 0.42
C LEU A 131 -8.60 7.02 -0.67
N PHE A 132 -8.73 6.22 -1.73
CA PHE A 132 -7.79 6.18 -2.86
C PHE A 132 -6.33 5.81 -2.52
N LEU A 133 -6.14 5.00 -1.47
CA LEU A 133 -4.82 4.54 -1.02
C LEU A 133 -4.76 3.01 -0.92
N SER A 134 -3.55 2.52 -0.67
CA SER A 134 -3.23 1.15 -0.29
C SER A 134 -2.42 1.15 1.02
N SER A 135 -2.06 -0.03 1.51
CA SER A 135 -1.09 -0.22 2.60
C SER A 135 0.27 0.46 2.35
N ASP A 136 0.63 0.75 1.10
CA ASP A 136 1.95 1.32 0.76
C ASP A 136 2.16 2.67 1.40
N ALA A 137 1.08 3.45 1.59
CA ALA A 137 1.11 4.80 2.17
C ALA A 137 1.83 4.88 3.54
N PHE A 138 1.99 3.75 4.22
CA PHE A 138 2.65 3.65 5.52
C PHE A 138 4.09 3.15 5.45
N VAL A 139 4.64 2.87 4.26
CA VAL A 139 6.01 2.32 4.08
C VAL A 139 6.78 2.95 2.91
N LEU A 140 6.31 4.09 2.37
CA LEU A 140 6.93 4.74 1.20
C LEU A 140 8.25 5.47 1.50
N GLN A 141 8.38 6.08 2.68
CA GLN A 141 9.52 6.94 3.04
C GLN A 141 10.60 6.22 3.85
N GLY A 142 10.29 5.03 4.37
CA GLY A 142 11.24 4.16 5.05
C GLY A 142 11.35 4.35 6.57
N PRO A 143 12.30 3.64 7.22
CA PRO A 143 12.35 3.46 8.66
C PRO A 143 12.37 4.73 9.53
N ASN A 144 13.04 5.77 9.04
CA ASN A 144 13.22 7.00 9.80
C ASN A 144 11.99 7.92 9.79
N LYS A 145 11.08 7.74 8.84
CA LYS A 145 9.97 8.66 8.57
C LYS A 145 8.61 8.02 8.81
N ASP A 146 8.43 6.77 8.39
CA ASP A 146 7.10 6.17 8.44
C ASP A 146 6.77 5.52 9.79
N LEU A 147 5.50 5.64 10.17
CA LEU A 147 4.99 5.10 11.43
C LEU A 147 5.09 3.57 11.50
N ALA A 148 4.95 2.87 10.38
CA ALA A 148 5.00 1.41 10.30
C ALA A 148 6.29 0.84 10.90
N PHE A 149 7.44 1.32 10.42
CA PHE A 149 8.74 0.86 10.87
C PHE A 149 9.00 1.24 12.33
N ARG A 150 8.65 2.47 12.73
CA ARG A 150 8.79 2.92 14.12
C ARG A 150 7.96 2.10 15.12
N LEU A 151 6.83 1.54 14.70
CA LEU A 151 6.04 0.60 15.50
C LEU A 151 6.71 -0.77 15.55
N ALA A 152 7.18 -1.29 14.41
CA ALA A 152 7.92 -2.55 14.36
C ALA A 152 9.18 -2.52 15.25
N ASP A 153 9.95 -1.43 15.21
CA ASP A 153 11.15 -1.21 16.03
C ASP A 153 10.85 -1.19 17.53
N LYS A 154 9.64 -0.74 17.90
CA LYS A 154 9.14 -0.74 19.28
C LYS A 154 8.57 -2.11 19.70
N GLY A 155 8.63 -3.12 18.82
CA GLY A 155 8.21 -4.49 19.10
C GLY A 155 6.72 -4.75 18.91
N TYR A 156 5.99 -3.88 18.22
CA TYR A 156 4.60 -4.14 17.85
C TYR A 156 4.52 -5.13 16.68
N ASP A 157 3.44 -5.90 16.63
CA ASP A 157 3.06 -6.67 15.45
C ASP A 157 2.12 -5.82 14.59
N VAL A 158 2.61 -5.35 13.44
CA VAL A 158 1.93 -4.31 12.66
C VAL A 158 1.25 -4.92 11.45
N TRP A 159 -0.07 -4.77 11.37
CA TRP A 159 -0.92 -5.26 10.30
C TRP A 159 -1.51 -4.10 9.50
N PHE A 160 -1.67 -4.30 8.20
CA PHE A 160 -2.16 -3.30 7.25
C PHE A 160 -3.35 -3.85 6.49
N GLY A 161 -4.47 -3.14 6.56
CA GLY A 161 -5.67 -3.47 5.82
C GLY A 161 -5.64 -2.89 4.41
N ASN A 162 -5.98 -3.70 3.41
CA ASN A 162 -6.31 -3.23 2.07
C ASN A 162 -7.82 -3.33 1.83
N ALA A 163 -8.40 -2.23 1.36
CA ALA A 163 -9.81 -2.18 1.00
C ALA A 163 -10.06 -2.88 -0.33
N ARG A 164 -11.24 -3.52 -0.43
CA ARG A 164 -11.76 -4.10 -1.68
C ARG A 164 -11.59 -3.14 -2.87
N GLY A 165 -11.10 -3.67 -3.98
CA GLY A 165 -10.93 -2.95 -5.23
C GLY A 165 -9.65 -2.12 -5.36
N ASN A 166 -8.88 -1.91 -4.28
CA ASN A 166 -7.53 -1.33 -4.42
C ASN A 166 -6.56 -2.33 -5.08
N THR A 167 -5.38 -1.89 -5.45
CA THR A 167 -4.39 -2.69 -6.19
C THR A 167 -4.08 -4.06 -5.57
N TYR A 168 -4.08 -4.17 -4.23
CA TYR A 168 -3.81 -5.45 -3.57
C TYR A 168 -5.06 -6.32 -3.40
N SER A 169 -6.25 -5.74 -3.38
CA SER A 169 -7.49 -6.45 -3.05
C SER A 169 -8.51 -6.38 -4.19
N ARG A 170 -8.03 -6.55 -5.43
CA ARG A 170 -8.83 -6.55 -6.67
C ARG A 170 -9.14 -7.97 -7.17
N SER A 171 -9.62 -8.83 -6.28
CA SER A 171 -9.98 -10.22 -6.58
C SER A 171 -11.27 -10.64 -5.87
N HIS A 172 -12.07 -11.49 -6.51
CA HIS A 172 -13.36 -11.97 -6.00
C HIS A 172 -13.58 -13.42 -6.40
N LYS A 173 -14.29 -14.18 -5.57
CA LYS A 173 -14.65 -15.58 -5.84
C LYS A 173 -15.53 -15.75 -7.07
N PHE A 174 -16.42 -14.78 -7.32
CA PHE A 174 -17.51 -14.92 -8.30
C PHE A 174 -17.50 -13.88 -9.43
N TYR A 175 -16.83 -12.73 -9.24
CA TYR A 175 -16.96 -11.59 -10.16
C TYR A 175 -15.58 -11.18 -10.67
N ASN A 176 -15.46 -10.95 -11.97
CA ASN A 176 -14.23 -10.42 -12.54
C ASN A 176 -14.21 -8.89 -12.36
N PRO A 177 -13.06 -8.28 -11.96
CA PRO A 177 -12.92 -6.83 -11.81
C PRO A 177 -13.24 -5.98 -13.04
N ASN A 178 -13.37 -6.58 -14.22
CA ASN A 178 -13.79 -5.90 -15.45
C ASN A 178 -15.32 -5.79 -15.60
N HIS A 179 -16.10 -6.40 -14.69
CA HIS A 179 -17.55 -6.31 -14.67
C HIS A 179 -18.05 -5.41 -13.54
N ASN A 180 -19.13 -4.68 -13.80
CA ASN A 180 -19.73 -3.75 -12.85
C ASN A 180 -20.12 -4.41 -11.53
N ASP A 181 -20.50 -5.70 -11.52
CA ASP A 181 -20.89 -6.40 -10.30
C ASP A 181 -19.76 -6.51 -9.27
N PHE A 182 -18.51 -6.56 -9.72
CA PHE A 182 -17.35 -6.48 -8.82
C PHE A 182 -17.28 -5.14 -8.07
N TRP A 183 -17.80 -4.05 -8.65
CA TRP A 183 -17.71 -2.71 -8.07
C TRP A 183 -18.97 -2.30 -7.30
N ARG A 184 -19.94 -3.22 -7.12
CA ARG A 184 -21.19 -2.95 -6.39
C ARG A 184 -21.02 -3.04 -4.87
N PHE A 185 -20.07 -2.27 -4.35
CA PHE A 185 -19.86 -2.07 -2.92
C PHE A 185 -19.81 -0.57 -2.60
N ARG A 186 -19.96 -0.21 -1.32
CA ARG A 186 -19.82 1.17 -0.85
C ARG A 186 -18.91 1.19 0.37
N CYS A 187 -18.26 2.32 0.62
CA CYS A 187 -17.66 2.58 1.93
C CYS A 187 -18.80 2.65 2.96
N VAL A 188 -19.04 1.55 3.67
CA VAL A 188 -19.96 1.57 4.81
C VAL A 188 -19.27 2.34 5.93
N LYS A 189 -19.97 3.29 6.53
CA LYS A 189 -19.51 4.08 7.69
C LYS A 189 -18.94 3.14 8.75
N LEU A 190 -17.62 3.14 8.95
CA LEU A 190 -16.92 2.39 10.00
C LEU A 190 -16.93 3.15 11.35
N LEU A 191 -18.03 3.83 11.65
CA LEU A 191 -18.21 4.57 12.90
C LEU A 191 -19.49 4.09 13.60
N LYS A 192 -19.30 3.20 14.58
CA LYS A 192 -20.18 3.07 15.74
C LYS A 192 -19.30 3.09 16.99
#